data_AF-A0A2B7YBD6-F1
#
_entry.id   AF-A0A2B7YBD6-F1
#
_cell.length_a   1.000
_cell.length_b   1.000
_cell.length_c   1.000
_cell.angle_alpha   90.00
_cell.angle_beta   90.00
_cell.angle_gamma   90.00
#
_symmetry.space_group_name_H-M   'P 1'
#
loop_
_entity.id
_entity.type
_entity.pdbx_description
1 polymer ?
#
loop_
_entity_poly.entity_id
_entity_poly.type
_entity_poly.pdbx_seq_one_letter_code
_entity_poly.pdbx_strand_id
1 'polypeptide(L)'
;MYCWLCGDCLEFERMSLMSSTMPPFIRDNQEWKDEWEKYSRVETYPRRRFSIDAQDSDIDFEFSCAQEWTFFYRAIVLNKEHSNKFHIPKEYRLSGIAYIPGGRTVYHRLLAPCDPKAACLGAGEPDSKTLQLYPIRHPFSDKYNYPEDDGWDHLEGYVIHSRCWNLIDHALGKKIASSRLESIAAALRDQWDGIIASEACGGKSGSVGFSKFRDHHSLFNNDIENRRDPFFIQELDILAWEAEQLVLLARDRASGLEDHNDDDLTSSNSTVFRLFKYKVPLEIKYLIADHLSLADTRRMLMAFGDTFDVNFWKWRVPSELLFEFKDDLKDSSSSSDGNDSNGGKMFAWDYVAAEIERRGVLSWPGVKNRRRILNMLNPVVESVLGAVSVENEPEVDDQSHEPLYHMLP
;
A
#
# COMPACT_ATOMS: atom_id res chain seq x y z
N MET A 1 -14.86 -14.88 -1.66
CA MET A 1 -14.36 -14.44 -0.33
C MET A 1 -13.96 -12.98 -0.40
N TYR A 2 -13.87 -12.25 0.72
CA TYR A 2 -13.55 -10.81 0.72
C TYR A 2 -12.34 -10.46 1.57
N CYS A 3 -11.58 -9.47 1.14
CA CYS A 3 -10.46 -8.90 1.87
C CYS A 3 -10.96 -8.11 3.08
N TRP A 4 -10.41 -8.39 4.25
CA TRP A 4 -10.79 -7.74 5.51
C TRP A 4 -10.34 -6.27 5.62
N LEU A 5 -9.48 -5.77 4.74
CA LEU A 5 -9.14 -4.33 4.71
C LEU A 5 -10.05 -3.56 3.75
N CYS A 6 -10.02 -3.89 2.46
CA CYS A 6 -10.69 -3.09 1.43
C CYS A 6 -12.11 -3.54 1.12
N GLY A 7 -12.54 -4.72 1.59
CA GLY A 7 -13.84 -5.31 1.27
C GLY A 7 -13.98 -5.81 -0.18
N ASP A 8 -12.92 -5.75 -0.99
CA ASP A 8 -12.93 -6.30 -2.36
C ASP A 8 -12.87 -7.82 -2.35
N CYS A 9 -13.41 -8.42 -3.42
CA CYS A 9 -13.42 -9.86 -3.57
C CYS A 9 -12.02 -10.39 -3.90
N LEU A 10 -11.69 -11.54 -3.31
CA LEU A 10 -10.49 -12.33 -3.60
C LEU A 10 -10.73 -13.34 -4.72
N GLU A 11 -12.00 -13.57 -5.09
CA GLU A 11 -12.43 -14.56 -6.06
C GLU A 11 -13.37 -13.94 -7.08
N PHE A 12 -13.22 -14.27 -8.36
CA PHE A 12 -14.21 -13.90 -9.38
C PHE A 12 -14.94 -15.14 -9.90
N GLU A 13 -16.24 -15.01 -10.19
CA GLU A 13 -17.06 -16.10 -10.74
C GLU A 13 -16.49 -16.68 -12.05
N ARG A 14 -15.75 -15.88 -12.81
CA ARG A 14 -15.05 -16.30 -14.04
C ARG A 14 -13.81 -17.18 -13.79
N MET A 15 -13.41 -17.41 -12.55
CA MET A 15 -12.20 -18.19 -12.24
C MET A 15 -12.28 -19.66 -12.66
N SER A 16 -13.48 -20.24 -12.74
CA SER A 16 -13.66 -21.60 -13.28
C SER A 16 -13.14 -21.73 -14.72
N LEU A 17 -13.15 -20.64 -15.49
CA LEU A 17 -12.63 -20.57 -16.87
C LEU A 17 -11.12 -20.28 -16.93
N MET A 18 -10.52 -19.74 -15.87
CA MET A 18 -9.10 -19.36 -15.87
C MET A 18 -8.14 -20.53 -15.63
N SER A 19 -8.63 -21.70 -15.19
CA SER A 19 -7.79 -22.88 -14.97
C SER A 19 -7.04 -23.37 -16.22
N SER A 20 -7.52 -23.01 -17.42
CA SER A 20 -6.89 -23.36 -18.70
C SER A 20 -6.10 -22.22 -19.35
N THR A 21 -6.16 -21.00 -18.82
CA THR A 21 -5.50 -19.84 -19.43
C THR A 21 -4.34 -19.38 -18.56
N MET A 22 -3.16 -19.20 -19.16
CA MET A 22 -2.00 -18.65 -18.47
C MET A 22 -2.32 -17.29 -17.84
N PRO A 23 -2.22 -17.16 -16.50
CA PRO A 23 -2.31 -15.87 -15.83
C PRO A 23 -1.36 -14.84 -16.46
N PRO A 24 -1.79 -13.59 -16.67
CA PRO A 24 -0.93 -12.59 -17.32
C PRO A 24 0.40 -12.35 -16.59
N PHE A 25 0.44 -12.28 -15.25
CA PHE A 25 1.70 -12.11 -14.50
C PHE A 25 2.74 -13.23 -14.74
N ILE A 26 2.30 -14.43 -15.15
CA ILE A 26 3.23 -15.51 -15.51
C ILE A 26 3.96 -15.21 -16.82
N ARG A 27 3.36 -14.43 -17.72
CA ARG A 27 3.94 -14.12 -19.04
C ARG A 27 5.22 -13.31 -18.93
N ASP A 28 5.28 -12.49 -17.91
CA ASP A 28 6.34 -11.50 -17.71
C ASP A 28 7.57 -12.12 -17.02
N ASN A 29 7.42 -13.31 -16.44
CA ASN A 29 8.53 -14.10 -15.88
C ASN A 29 8.74 -15.39 -16.69
N GLN A 30 9.88 -15.46 -17.40
CA GLN A 30 10.18 -16.59 -18.30
C GLN A 30 10.24 -17.94 -17.57
N GLU A 31 10.77 -17.98 -16.34
CA GLU A 31 10.82 -19.21 -15.54
C GLU A 31 9.41 -19.71 -15.20
N TRP A 32 8.53 -18.80 -14.77
CA TRP A 32 7.15 -19.15 -14.44
C TRP A 32 6.36 -19.57 -15.67
N LYS A 33 6.61 -18.92 -16.80
CA LYS A 33 6.02 -19.27 -18.09
C LYS A 33 6.41 -20.67 -18.51
N ASP A 34 7.68 -21.04 -18.39
CA ASP A 34 8.17 -22.38 -18.73
C ASP A 34 7.50 -23.45 -17.85
N GLU A 35 7.37 -23.18 -16.55
CA GLU A 35 6.65 -24.08 -15.62
C GLU A 35 5.15 -24.20 -15.97
N TRP A 36 4.50 -23.09 -16.33
CA TRP A 36 3.11 -23.12 -16.78
C TRP A 36 2.94 -23.90 -18.08
N GLU A 37 3.83 -23.72 -19.05
CA GLU A 37 3.78 -24.46 -20.31
C GLU A 37 3.98 -25.95 -20.09
N LYS A 38 4.94 -26.35 -19.24
CA LYS A 38 5.13 -27.76 -18.84
C LYS A 38 3.85 -28.31 -18.23
N TYR A 39 3.21 -27.57 -17.33
CA TYR A 39 1.93 -27.94 -16.74
C TYR A 39 0.82 -28.10 -17.80
N SER A 40 0.65 -27.12 -18.68
CA SER A 40 -0.45 -27.09 -19.65
C SER A 40 -0.39 -28.18 -20.72
N ARG A 41 0.81 -28.71 -21.03
CA ARG A 41 1.01 -29.75 -22.06
C ARG A 41 0.67 -31.14 -21.56
N VAL A 42 0.52 -31.33 -20.25
CA VAL A 42 0.25 -32.64 -19.65
C VAL A 42 -1.26 -32.86 -19.60
N GLU A 43 -1.86 -33.25 -20.75
CA GLU A 43 -3.29 -33.64 -20.83
C GLU A 43 -3.66 -34.82 -19.92
N THR A 44 -2.66 -35.58 -19.44
CA THR A 44 -2.84 -36.89 -18.81
C THR A 44 -2.79 -36.90 -17.28
N TYR A 45 -2.56 -35.76 -16.62
CA TYR A 45 -2.57 -35.68 -15.16
C TYR A 45 -3.62 -34.69 -14.65
N PRO A 46 -4.91 -35.04 -14.62
CA PRO A 46 -5.96 -34.26 -13.95
C PRO A 46 -5.78 -34.12 -12.42
N ARG A 47 -4.60 -34.49 -11.87
CA ARG A 47 -4.30 -34.48 -10.44
C ARG A 47 -3.19 -33.52 -10.02
N ARG A 48 -2.19 -33.26 -10.88
CA ARG A 48 -1.20 -32.23 -10.55
C ARG A 48 -1.85 -30.91 -10.89
N ARG A 49 -1.87 -29.98 -9.94
CA ARG A 49 -2.31 -28.61 -10.14
C ARG A 49 -1.04 -27.75 -10.28
N PHE A 50 -1.08 -26.70 -11.09
CA PHE A 50 0.05 -25.79 -11.25
C PHE A 50 0.40 -25.14 -9.91
N SER A 51 1.68 -25.15 -9.54
CA SER A 51 2.20 -24.48 -8.35
C SER A 51 3.64 -24.01 -8.60
N ILE A 52 3.98 -22.80 -8.17
CA ILE A 52 5.34 -22.27 -8.12
C ILE A 52 5.60 -21.75 -6.72
N ASP A 53 6.70 -22.20 -6.13
CA ASP A 53 7.24 -21.61 -4.91
C ASP A 53 8.14 -20.42 -5.28
N ALA A 54 7.91 -19.27 -4.68
CA ALA A 54 8.67 -18.04 -4.90
C ALA A 54 8.94 -17.33 -3.56
N GLN A 55 9.74 -16.27 -3.57
CA GLN A 55 9.84 -15.34 -2.45
C GLN A 55 8.78 -14.24 -2.58
N ASP A 56 8.41 -13.66 -1.45
CA ASP A 56 7.55 -12.47 -1.37
C ASP A 56 8.09 -11.31 -2.22
N SER A 57 9.41 -11.08 -2.17
CA SER A 57 10.10 -10.08 -2.99
C SER A 57 9.93 -10.31 -4.49
N ASP A 58 9.72 -11.56 -4.92
CA ASP A 58 9.52 -11.89 -6.33
C ASP A 58 8.12 -11.50 -6.81
N ILE A 59 7.20 -11.18 -5.88
CA ILE A 59 5.83 -10.71 -6.16
C ILE A 59 5.71 -9.19 -6.07
N ASP A 60 6.82 -8.49 -5.84
CA ASP A 60 6.85 -7.03 -5.74
C ASP A 60 7.05 -6.35 -7.11
N PHE A 61 6.25 -6.76 -8.11
CA PHE A 61 6.30 -6.25 -9.48
C PHE A 61 5.02 -5.50 -9.87
N GLU A 62 5.09 -4.70 -10.94
CA GLU A 62 3.93 -4.02 -11.53
C GLU A 62 3.00 -5.06 -12.18
N PHE A 63 1.75 -5.12 -11.73
CA PHE A 63 0.75 -5.97 -12.38
C PHE A 63 0.31 -5.36 -13.71
N SER A 64 0.65 -6.03 -14.80
CA SER A 64 0.26 -5.68 -16.17
C SER A 64 -1.27 -5.56 -16.36
N CYS A 65 -2.06 -6.28 -15.57
CA CYS A 65 -3.52 -6.15 -15.57
C CYS A 65 -4.03 -5.60 -14.24
N ALA A 66 -4.89 -4.56 -14.34
CA ALA A 66 -5.43 -3.83 -13.21
C ALA A 66 -5.93 -4.73 -12.08
N GLN A 67 -6.61 -5.83 -12.39
CA GLN A 67 -7.28 -6.68 -11.40
C GLN A 67 -6.41 -7.78 -10.81
N GLU A 68 -5.20 -8.02 -11.31
CA GLU A 68 -4.43 -9.22 -10.94
C GLU A 68 -4.05 -9.27 -9.48
N TRP A 69 -3.67 -8.13 -8.89
CA TRP A 69 -3.30 -8.04 -7.48
C TRP A 69 -4.42 -8.54 -6.54
N THR A 70 -5.68 -8.47 -6.96
CA THR A 70 -6.84 -8.90 -6.15
C THR A 70 -6.89 -10.42 -5.93
N PHE A 71 -6.13 -11.20 -6.69
CA PHE A 71 -6.02 -12.64 -6.52
C PHE A 71 -4.90 -13.06 -5.57
N PHE A 72 -4.01 -12.13 -5.20
CA PHE A 72 -2.92 -12.40 -4.28
C PHE A 72 -3.36 -12.02 -2.87
N TYR A 73 -3.11 -12.92 -1.93
CA TYR A 73 -3.57 -12.74 -0.56
C TYR A 73 -2.56 -13.20 0.46
N ARG A 74 -2.72 -12.67 1.66
CA ARG A 74 -2.14 -13.14 2.91
C ARG A 74 -3.27 -13.42 3.88
N ALA A 75 -2.98 -14.21 4.90
CA ALA A 75 -3.88 -14.48 6.00
C ALA A 75 -3.22 -14.05 7.32
N ILE A 76 -3.96 -13.32 8.15
CA ILE A 76 -3.66 -13.18 9.57
C ILE A 76 -4.28 -14.39 10.26
N VAL A 77 -3.46 -15.38 10.57
CA VAL A 77 -3.84 -16.70 11.05
C VAL A 77 -4.03 -16.69 12.56
N LEU A 78 -5.19 -17.16 12.99
CA LEU A 78 -5.59 -17.40 14.37
C LEU A 78 -5.35 -18.87 14.71
N ASN A 79 -4.51 -19.11 15.72
CA ASN A 79 -4.31 -20.43 16.28
C ASN A 79 -5.23 -20.65 17.48
N LYS A 80 -6.26 -21.49 17.33
CA LYS A 80 -7.16 -21.86 18.45
C LYS A 80 -6.47 -22.87 19.37
N GLU A 81 -6.70 -22.74 20.67
CA GLU A 81 -6.02 -23.49 21.75
C GLU A 81 -6.07 -25.02 21.64
N HIS A 82 -6.93 -25.59 20.79
CA HIS A 82 -7.09 -27.03 20.65
C HIS A 82 -6.29 -27.66 19.49
N SER A 83 -5.66 -26.88 18.60
CA SER A 83 -4.91 -27.44 17.45
C SER A 83 -3.53 -27.98 17.82
N ASN A 84 -3.50 -29.07 18.59
CA ASN A 84 -2.27 -29.74 19.05
C ASN A 84 -1.42 -30.37 17.92
N LYS A 85 -1.83 -30.27 16.66
CA LYS A 85 -1.21 -30.99 15.53
C LYS A 85 0.02 -30.29 14.94
N PHE A 86 0.17 -28.98 15.12
CA PHE A 86 1.23 -28.22 14.43
C PHE A 86 2.32 -27.62 15.36
N HIS A 87 2.25 -27.83 16.68
CA HIS A 87 3.19 -27.22 17.64
C HIS A 87 3.41 -25.71 17.42
N ILE A 88 2.33 -24.99 17.11
CA ILE A 88 2.35 -23.55 16.88
C ILE A 88 2.00 -22.85 18.21
N PRO A 89 2.82 -21.89 18.71
CA PRO A 89 2.51 -21.01 19.84
C PRO A 89 1.13 -20.34 19.74
N LYS A 90 0.57 -19.94 20.90
CA LYS A 90 -0.72 -19.21 21.05
C LYS A 90 -0.61 -17.78 20.54
N GLU A 91 -0.31 -17.60 19.26
CA GLU A 91 0.02 -16.31 18.69
C GLU A 91 -0.58 -16.17 17.30
N TYR A 92 -1.04 -14.96 16.99
CA TYR A 92 -1.38 -14.58 15.63
C TYR A 92 -0.13 -14.64 14.74
N ARG A 93 -0.28 -15.15 13.52
CA ARG A 93 0.81 -15.26 12.55
C ARG A 93 0.38 -14.74 11.19
N LEU A 94 1.29 -14.11 10.48
CA LEU A 94 1.07 -13.73 9.10
C LEU A 94 1.48 -14.89 8.19
N SER A 95 0.66 -15.24 7.21
CA SER A 95 1.07 -16.19 6.16
C SER A 95 1.98 -15.53 5.13
N GLY A 96 2.64 -16.36 4.32
CA GLY A 96 3.19 -15.92 3.04
C GLY A 96 2.10 -15.51 2.05
N ILE A 97 2.53 -15.10 0.85
CA ILE A 97 1.62 -14.75 -0.24
C ILE A 97 1.10 -16.02 -0.90
N ALA A 98 -0.20 -16.07 -1.16
CA ALA A 98 -0.81 -17.10 -1.97
C ALA A 98 -1.64 -16.51 -3.10
N TYR A 99 -1.82 -17.29 -4.16
CA TYR A 99 -2.61 -16.93 -5.33
C TYR A 99 -3.91 -17.75 -5.36
N ILE A 100 -5.05 -17.08 -5.31
CA ILE A 100 -6.38 -17.71 -5.17
C ILE A 100 -6.70 -18.71 -6.29
N PRO A 101 -6.34 -18.46 -7.57
CA PRO A 101 -6.45 -19.50 -8.59
C PRO A 101 -5.50 -20.65 -8.28
N GLY A 102 -6.05 -21.68 -7.63
CA GLY A 102 -5.31 -22.85 -7.14
C GLY A 102 -5.17 -22.90 -5.63
N GLY A 103 -5.11 -21.75 -4.95
CA GLY A 103 -5.03 -21.64 -3.50
C GLY A 103 -6.25 -22.14 -2.71
N ARG A 104 -7.30 -22.63 -3.39
CA ARG A 104 -8.50 -23.19 -2.75
C ARG A 104 -8.60 -24.72 -2.94
N THR A 105 -8.82 -25.41 -1.83
CA THR A 105 -9.11 -26.85 -1.81
C THR A 105 -10.57 -27.15 -2.17
N VAL A 106 -10.88 -28.42 -2.42
CA VAL A 106 -12.25 -28.88 -2.70
C VAL A 106 -13.20 -28.59 -1.53
N TYR A 107 -12.68 -28.57 -0.31
CA TYR A 107 -13.43 -28.27 0.92
C TYR A 107 -13.44 -26.79 1.29
N HIS A 108 -13.19 -25.91 0.32
CA HIS A 108 -13.17 -24.47 0.50
C HIS A 108 -12.13 -23.92 1.48
N ARG A 109 -11.15 -24.75 1.89
CA ARG A 109 -9.98 -24.29 2.66
C ARG A 109 -9.02 -23.56 1.74
N LEU A 110 -8.32 -22.60 2.31
CA LEU A 110 -7.27 -21.83 1.66
C LEU A 110 -5.90 -22.41 2.00
N LEU A 111 -5.02 -22.35 1.01
CA LEU A 111 -3.62 -22.76 1.09
C LEU A 111 -2.74 -21.53 1.03
N ALA A 112 -1.97 -21.31 2.09
CA ALA A 112 -1.01 -20.22 2.14
C ALA A 112 0.32 -20.69 2.74
N PRO A 113 1.48 -20.15 2.32
CA PRO A 113 2.76 -20.53 2.92
C PRO A 113 2.81 -20.21 4.43
N CYS A 114 3.49 -21.07 5.18
CA CYS A 114 3.78 -20.85 6.61
C CYS A 114 4.73 -19.68 6.85
N ASP A 115 5.70 -19.48 5.95
CA ASP A 115 6.69 -18.41 6.06
C ASP A 115 6.13 -17.10 5.47
N PRO A 116 6.06 -16.00 6.26
CA PRO A 116 5.64 -14.69 5.77
C PRO A 116 6.42 -14.17 4.55
N LYS A 117 7.65 -14.65 4.34
CA LYS A 117 8.51 -14.25 3.22
C LYS A 117 8.39 -15.15 2.00
N ALA A 118 7.61 -16.22 2.07
CA ALA A 118 7.38 -17.11 0.94
C ALA A 118 6.14 -16.67 0.15
N ALA A 119 6.12 -17.04 -1.13
CA ALA A 119 4.98 -16.92 -2.01
C ALA A 119 4.69 -18.28 -2.69
N CYS A 120 3.41 -18.60 -2.87
CA CYS A 120 2.97 -19.80 -3.60
C CYS A 120 1.96 -19.40 -4.68
N LEU A 121 2.35 -19.61 -5.94
CA LEU A 121 1.56 -19.24 -7.11
C LEU A 121 0.88 -20.49 -7.65
N GLY A 122 -0.40 -20.65 -7.33
CA GLY A 122 -1.19 -21.79 -7.76
C GLY A 122 -1.64 -22.66 -6.59
N ALA A 123 -1.80 -23.95 -6.86
CA ALA A 123 -2.31 -24.92 -5.90
C ALA A 123 -1.17 -25.68 -5.24
N GLY A 124 -0.62 -25.07 -4.20
CA GLY A 124 0.37 -25.71 -3.34
C GLY A 124 -0.10 -27.08 -2.83
N GLU A 125 0.84 -27.96 -2.55
CA GLU A 125 0.54 -29.23 -1.90
C GLU A 125 0.33 -28.99 -0.40
N PRO A 126 -0.68 -29.62 0.23
CA PRO A 126 -0.87 -29.53 1.67
C PRO A 126 0.24 -30.29 2.40
N ASP A 127 1.31 -29.59 2.75
CA ASP A 127 2.51 -30.14 3.39
C ASP A 127 2.89 -29.36 4.66
N SER A 128 4.10 -29.63 5.21
CA SER A 128 4.59 -28.92 6.40
C SER A 128 4.90 -27.43 6.17
N LYS A 129 4.98 -26.99 4.91
CA LYS A 129 5.27 -25.60 4.53
C LYS A 129 4.02 -24.81 4.18
N THR A 130 2.87 -25.48 4.11
CA THR A 130 1.60 -24.89 3.67
C THR A 130 0.57 -24.95 4.79
N LEU A 131 0.02 -23.80 5.14
CA LEU A 131 -1.12 -23.66 6.03
C LEU A 131 -2.41 -24.01 5.29
N GLN A 132 -3.22 -24.85 5.91
CA GLN A 132 -4.62 -25.03 5.53
C GLN A 132 -5.50 -24.22 6.47
N LEU A 133 -6.15 -23.18 5.95
CA LEU A 133 -6.93 -22.25 6.74
C LEU A 133 -8.38 -22.14 6.27
N TYR A 134 -9.29 -22.03 7.24
CA TYR A 134 -10.65 -21.57 7.02
C TYR A 134 -10.67 -20.05 7.03
N PRO A 135 -11.14 -19.40 5.96
CA PRO A 135 -11.24 -17.96 5.94
C PRO A 135 -12.28 -17.52 6.99
N ILE A 136 -11.88 -16.65 7.93
CA ILE A 136 -12.82 -16.01 8.84
C ILE A 136 -13.79 -15.20 7.99
N ARG A 137 -15.07 -15.41 8.24
CA ARG A 137 -16.15 -14.94 7.38
C ARG A 137 -16.23 -13.42 7.42
N HIS A 138 -15.96 -12.80 6.28
CA HIS A 138 -16.24 -11.37 6.08
C HIS A 138 -17.76 -11.11 6.15
N PRO A 139 -18.23 -9.98 6.72
CA PRO A 139 -19.66 -9.68 6.82
C PRO A 139 -20.45 -9.67 5.50
N PHE A 140 -19.80 -9.36 4.37
CA PHE A 140 -20.40 -9.45 3.03
C PHE A 140 -20.48 -10.86 2.45
N SER A 141 -19.82 -11.84 3.07
CA SER A 141 -19.88 -13.21 2.56
C SER A 141 -21.29 -13.74 2.77
N ASP A 142 -21.91 -14.25 1.71
CA ASP A 142 -23.14 -15.03 1.82
C ASP A 142 -22.99 -16.15 2.86
N LYS A 143 -24.10 -16.61 3.42
CA LYS A 143 -24.10 -17.79 4.31
C LYS A 143 -23.72 -19.00 3.45
N TYR A 144 -22.44 -19.20 3.22
CA TYR A 144 -21.93 -20.47 2.74
C TYR A 144 -22.29 -21.49 3.79
N ASN A 145 -23.02 -22.52 3.37
CA ASN A 145 -23.14 -23.75 4.14
C ASN A 145 -21.76 -24.41 4.12
N TYR A 146 -20.87 -23.97 5.01
CA TYR A 146 -19.70 -24.77 5.33
C TYR A 146 -20.22 -26.14 5.77
N PRO A 147 -19.64 -27.23 5.26
CA PRO A 147 -20.01 -28.55 5.75
C PRO A 147 -19.91 -28.52 7.28
N GLU A 148 -20.99 -28.92 7.95
CA GLU A 148 -21.07 -28.96 9.40
C GLU A 148 -19.82 -29.66 9.93
N ASP A 149 -19.13 -28.95 10.83
CA ASP A 149 -18.00 -29.36 11.65
C ASP A 149 -17.50 -30.78 11.36
N ASP A 150 -16.51 -30.90 10.49
CA ASP A 150 -15.86 -32.19 10.19
C ASP A 150 -14.97 -32.68 11.37
N GLY A 151 -15.00 -32.00 12.52
CA GLY A 151 -14.38 -32.41 13.77
C GLY A 151 -12.85 -32.27 13.79
N TRP A 152 -12.29 -31.53 12.84
CA TRP A 152 -10.86 -31.30 12.74
C TRP A 152 -10.47 -29.94 13.35
N ASP A 153 -9.35 -29.91 14.07
CA ASP A 153 -8.75 -28.66 14.55
C ASP A 153 -8.27 -27.83 13.35
N HIS A 154 -9.05 -26.81 13.00
CA HIS A 154 -8.77 -25.95 11.86
C HIS A 154 -8.07 -24.68 12.27
N LEU A 155 -7.10 -24.26 11.45
CA LEU A 155 -6.62 -22.89 11.48
C LEU A 155 -7.66 -21.99 10.84
N GLU A 156 -7.92 -20.84 11.47
CA GLU A 156 -8.76 -19.80 10.91
C GLU A 156 -7.89 -18.60 10.54
N GLY A 157 -8.29 -17.80 9.56
CA GLY A 157 -7.53 -16.58 9.25
C GLY A 157 -8.33 -15.47 8.60
N TYR A 158 -7.97 -14.23 8.93
CA TYR A 158 -8.46 -13.04 8.24
C TYR A 158 -7.71 -12.89 6.93
N VAL A 159 -8.42 -13.02 5.82
CA VAL A 159 -7.83 -12.93 4.49
C VAL A 159 -7.74 -11.46 4.07
N ILE A 160 -6.56 -11.05 3.61
CA ILE A 160 -6.27 -9.68 3.16
C ILE A 160 -5.52 -9.78 1.83
N HIS A 161 -5.79 -8.89 0.87
CA HIS A 161 -4.99 -8.83 -0.35
C HIS A 161 -3.52 -8.54 -0.02
N SER A 162 -2.60 -9.13 -0.77
CA SER A 162 -1.17 -8.89 -0.53
C SER A 162 -0.82 -7.40 -0.60
N ARG A 163 -1.33 -6.68 -1.60
CA ARG A 163 -1.14 -5.21 -1.71
C ARG A 163 -1.80 -4.41 -0.57
N CYS A 164 -2.94 -4.87 -0.05
CA CYS A 164 -3.55 -4.27 1.13
C CYS A 164 -2.66 -4.45 2.38
N TRP A 165 -2.00 -5.60 2.50
CA TRP A 165 -1.02 -5.82 3.57
C TRP A 165 0.19 -4.88 3.44
N ASN A 166 0.72 -4.66 2.23
CA ASN A 166 1.82 -3.71 2.02
C ASN A 166 1.46 -2.29 2.50
N LEU A 167 0.20 -1.86 2.32
CA LEU A 167 -0.27 -0.57 2.84
C LEU A 167 -0.33 -0.55 4.37
N ILE A 168 -0.79 -1.63 5.01
CA ILE A 168 -0.76 -1.79 6.48
C ILE A 168 0.68 -1.71 6.98
N ASP A 169 1.58 -2.47 6.36
CA ASP A 169 3.00 -2.56 6.72
C ASP A 169 3.70 -1.20 6.61
N HIS A 170 3.40 -0.44 5.56
CA HIS A 170 3.92 0.90 5.38
C HIS A 170 3.33 1.89 6.41
N ALA A 171 2.01 1.86 6.66
CA ALA A 171 1.36 2.83 7.53
C ALA A 171 1.74 2.65 9.02
N LEU A 172 1.88 1.40 9.48
CA LEU A 172 2.27 1.07 10.86
C LEU A 172 3.79 0.95 11.03
N GLY A 173 4.50 0.66 9.94
CA GLY A 173 5.90 0.25 9.96
C GLY A 173 6.07 -1.25 10.24
N LYS A 174 7.04 -1.87 9.55
CA LYS A 174 7.37 -3.31 9.59
C LYS A 174 7.34 -3.96 10.96
N LYS A 175 7.95 -3.28 11.94
CA LYS A 175 8.04 -3.78 13.31
C LYS A 175 6.67 -3.90 13.97
N ILE A 176 5.86 -2.84 13.92
CA ILE A 176 4.54 -2.80 14.56
C ILE A 176 3.58 -3.73 13.81
N ALA A 177 3.57 -3.68 12.48
CA ALA A 177 2.70 -4.52 11.65
C ALA A 177 2.91 -6.02 11.94
N SER A 178 4.16 -6.46 12.07
CA SER A 178 4.49 -7.87 12.33
C SER A 178 4.24 -8.29 13.78
N SER A 179 4.35 -7.38 14.76
CA SER A 179 4.22 -7.72 16.19
C SER A 179 2.83 -7.50 16.76
N ARG A 180 1.94 -6.76 16.07
CA ARG A 180 0.59 -6.39 16.56
C ARG A 180 -0.54 -6.98 15.72
N LEU A 181 -0.34 -8.20 15.22
CA LEU A 181 -1.33 -8.88 14.37
C LEU A 181 -2.69 -9.07 15.04
N GLU A 182 -2.71 -9.31 16.35
CA GLU A 182 -3.95 -9.38 17.14
C GLU A 182 -4.71 -8.05 17.12
N SER A 183 -4.01 -6.96 17.44
CA SER A 183 -4.60 -5.61 17.45
C SER A 183 -5.08 -5.21 16.06
N ILE A 184 -4.35 -5.56 14.99
CA ILE A 184 -4.76 -5.34 13.61
C ILE A 184 -6.04 -6.13 13.30
N ALA A 185 -6.08 -7.42 13.64
CA ALA A 185 -7.25 -8.26 13.41
C ALA A 185 -8.50 -7.77 14.17
N ALA A 186 -8.32 -7.32 15.42
CA ALA A 186 -9.38 -6.73 16.22
C ALA A 186 -9.88 -5.41 15.61
N ALA A 187 -8.97 -4.50 15.25
CA ALA A 187 -9.31 -3.22 14.65
C ALA A 187 -10.01 -3.36 13.28
N LEU A 188 -9.58 -4.32 12.45
CA LEU A 188 -10.28 -4.64 11.19
C LEU A 188 -11.72 -5.09 11.47
N ARG A 189 -11.94 -5.94 12.48
CA ARG A 189 -13.28 -6.41 12.86
C ARG A 189 -14.15 -5.26 13.35
N ASP A 190 -13.65 -4.48 14.30
CA ASP A 190 -14.37 -3.34 14.90
C ASP A 190 -14.78 -2.32 13.84
N GLN A 191 -13.91 -2.07 12.86
CA GLN A 191 -14.22 -1.19 11.75
C GLN A 191 -15.43 -1.68 10.95
N TRP A 192 -15.45 -2.96 10.57
CA TRP A 192 -16.58 -3.52 9.81
C TRP A 192 -17.86 -3.55 10.63
N ASP A 193 -17.77 -3.90 11.92
CA ASP A 193 -18.91 -3.86 12.83
C ASP A 193 -19.47 -2.44 12.94
N GLY A 194 -18.61 -1.42 13.01
CA GLY A 194 -19.00 -0.01 12.97
C GLY A 194 -19.69 0.41 11.66
N ILE A 195 -19.18 -0.04 10.50
CA ILE A 195 -19.79 0.23 9.19
C ILE A 195 -21.20 -0.38 9.13
N ILE A 196 -21.37 -1.61 9.61
CA ILE A 196 -22.67 -2.33 9.62
C ILE A 196 -23.65 -1.65 10.59
N ALA A 197 -23.19 -1.31 11.81
CA ALA A 197 -24.02 -0.67 12.81
C ALA A 197 -24.51 0.72 12.36
N SER A 198 -23.65 1.49 11.68
CA SER A 198 -23.99 2.83 11.17
C SER A 198 -25.18 2.83 10.20
N GLU A 199 -25.43 1.72 9.51
CA GLU A 199 -26.60 1.55 8.64
C GLU A 199 -27.89 1.21 9.36
N ALA A 200 -27.81 0.31 10.34
CA ALA A 200 -28.97 -0.15 11.08
C ALA A 200 -29.68 1.01 11.80
N CYS A 201 -28.94 2.07 12.13
CA CYS A 201 -29.44 3.25 12.82
C CYS A 201 -29.91 4.40 11.90
N GLY A 202 -29.89 4.25 10.56
CA GLY A 202 -30.42 5.25 9.63
C GLY A 202 -29.70 6.62 9.67
N GLY A 203 -28.45 6.66 10.14
CA GLY A 203 -27.73 7.89 10.41
C GLY A 203 -27.22 8.61 9.15
N LYS A 204 -27.42 9.93 9.08
CA LYS A 204 -26.83 10.85 8.08
C LYS A 204 -25.32 11.11 8.29
N SER A 205 -24.58 10.14 8.81
CA SER A 205 -23.14 10.26 9.02
C SER A 205 -22.41 9.96 7.72
N GLY A 206 -21.33 10.69 7.43
CA GLY A 206 -20.55 10.58 6.18
C GLY A 206 -19.80 9.26 5.97
N SER A 207 -20.09 8.20 6.71
CA SER A 207 -19.58 6.86 6.42
C SER A 207 -20.35 6.24 5.25
N VAL A 208 -19.65 5.53 4.37
CA VAL A 208 -20.28 4.72 3.33
C VAL A 208 -20.98 3.56 4.04
N GLY A 209 -22.30 3.64 4.22
CA GLY A 209 -23.07 2.55 4.82
C GLY A 209 -22.91 1.23 4.03
N PHE A 210 -22.97 0.08 4.71
CA PHE A 210 -22.98 -1.29 4.15
C PHE A 210 -23.83 -1.53 2.87
N SER A 211 -25.05 -1.02 2.73
CA SER A 211 -25.91 -1.01 1.55
C SER A 211 -25.35 -0.13 0.44
N LYS A 212 -24.88 1.09 0.76
CA LYS A 212 -24.15 1.93 -0.20
C LYS A 212 -22.81 1.31 -0.60
N PHE A 213 -22.15 0.59 0.30
CA PHE A 213 -20.91 -0.13 0.04
C PHE A 213 -21.19 -1.33 -0.87
N ARG A 214 -22.23 -2.11 -0.59
CA ARG A 214 -22.68 -3.22 -1.42
C ARG A 214 -23.19 -2.77 -2.80
N ASP A 215 -23.93 -1.67 -2.85
CA ASP A 215 -24.45 -1.06 -4.08
C ASP A 215 -23.33 -0.35 -4.84
N HIS A 216 -22.37 0.26 -4.15
CA HIS A 216 -21.09 0.65 -4.73
C HIS A 216 -20.50 -0.61 -5.40
N HIS A 217 -20.25 -1.69 -4.66
CA HIS A 217 -19.62 -2.90 -5.18
C HIS A 217 -20.38 -3.57 -6.35
N SER A 218 -21.71 -3.49 -6.38
CA SER A 218 -22.51 -3.98 -7.51
C SER A 218 -22.38 -3.09 -8.75
N LEU A 219 -22.21 -1.77 -8.58
CA LEU A 219 -21.90 -0.83 -9.66
C LEU A 219 -20.42 -0.89 -10.11
N PHE A 220 -19.47 -1.13 -9.19
CA PHE A 220 -18.03 -1.32 -9.45
C PHE A 220 -17.67 -2.69 -10.03
N ASN A 221 -18.64 -3.60 -10.22
CA ASN A 221 -18.39 -4.82 -10.98
C ASN A 221 -18.00 -4.54 -12.44
N ASN A 222 -18.32 -3.35 -12.96
CA ASN A 222 -17.96 -2.94 -14.31
C ASN A 222 -16.85 -1.88 -14.37
N ASP A 223 -16.47 -1.29 -13.24
CA ASP A 223 -15.57 -0.14 -13.24
C ASP A 223 -14.13 -0.61 -12.97
N ILE A 224 -13.46 -1.01 -14.06
CA ILE A 224 -12.07 -1.45 -14.11
C ILE A 224 -11.14 -0.45 -13.40
N GLU A 225 -11.53 0.83 -13.38
CA GLU A 225 -10.82 1.94 -12.76
C GLU A 225 -10.57 1.75 -11.26
N ASN A 226 -11.55 1.25 -10.52
CA ASN A 226 -11.46 1.09 -9.05
C ASN A 226 -10.76 -0.20 -8.62
N ARG A 227 -10.24 -0.96 -9.58
CA ARG A 227 -9.56 -2.21 -9.32
C ARG A 227 -8.09 -2.16 -9.65
N ARG A 228 -7.52 -1.01 -10.04
CA ARG A 228 -6.08 -0.87 -10.26
C ARG A 228 -5.29 -1.14 -8.99
N ASP A 229 -4.04 -1.58 -9.14
CA ASP A 229 -3.14 -1.83 -8.02
C ASP A 229 -3.09 -0.58 -7.12
N PRO A 230 -3.49 -0.68 -5.84
CA PRO A 230 -3.48 0.47 -4.95
C PRO A 230 -2.07 0.79 -4.45
N PHE A 231 -1.08 -0.08 -4.66
CA PHE A 231 0.30 0.12 -4.25
C PHE A 231 1.14 0.70 -5.39
N PHE A 232 0.85 0.30 -6.63
CA PHE A 232 1.57 0.77 -7.82
C PHE A 232 0.67 1.59 -8.74
N ILE A 233 0.96 2.87 -8.93
CA ILE A 233 0.21 3.77 -9.81
C ILE A 233 1.14 4.25 -10.93
N GLN A 234 1.08 3.56 -12.07
CA GLN A 234 1.93 3.80 -13.25
C GLN A 234 2.04 5.28 -13.63
N GLU A 235 0.94 6.03 -13.53
CA GLU A 235 0.95 7.43 -13.92
C GLU A 235 1.75 8.33 -12.96
N LEU A 236 1.95 7.91 -11.70
CA LEU A 236 2.84 8.58 -10.74
C LEU A 236 4.31 8.24 -11.02
N ASP A 237 4.60 7.02 -11.46
CA ASP A 237 5.96 6.63 -11.87
C ASP A 237 6.43 7.41 -13.09
N ILE A 238 5.55 7.59 -14.08
CA ILE A 238 5.83 8.46 -15.24
C ILE A 238 6.15 9.88 -14.75
N LEU A 239 5.39 10.39 -13.79
CA LEU A 239 5.61 11.73 -13.26
C LEU A 239 6.93 11.85 -12.46
N ALA A 240 7.28 10.82 -11.69
CA ALA A 240 8.55 10.72 -10.99
C ALA A 240 9.71 10.71 -12.00
N TRP A 241 9.63 9.87 -13.03
CA TRP A 241 10.61 9.80 -14.10
C TRP A 241 10.78 11.14 -14.83
N GLU A 242 9.69 11.81 -15.21
CA GLU A 242 9.73 13.15 -15.82
C GLU A 242 10.43 14.17 -14.92
N ALA A 243 10.18 14.11 -13.60
CA ALA A 243 10.83 14.97 -12.62
C ALA A 243 12.34 14.72 -12.54
N GLU A 244 12.78 13.47 -12.59
CA GLU A 244 14.19 13.10 -12.61
C GLU A 244 14.89 13.59 -13.88
N GLN A 245 14.27 13.40 -15.05
CA GLN A 245 14.83 13.85 -16.33
C GLN A 245 15.04 15.36 -16.36
N LEU A 246 14.13 16.14 -15.75
CA LEU A 246 14.29 17.59 -15.64
C LEU A 246 15.52 17.99 -14.81
N VAL A 247 15.82 17.25 -13.74
CA VAL A 247 16.98 17.53 -12.90
C VAL A 247 18.28 17.18 -13.63
N LEU A 248 18.31 16.06 -14.36
CA LEU A 248 19.45 15.68 -15.20
C LEU A 248 19.75 16.75 -16.26
N LEU A 249 18.72 17.19 -16.99
CA LEU A 249 18.86 18.25 -18.00
C LEU A 249 19.33 19.58 -17.41
N ALA A 250 18.92 19.93 -16.19
CA ALA A 250 19.37 21.13 -15.50
C ALA A 250 20.86 21.02 -15.10
N ARG A 251 21.28 19.85 -14.63
CA ARG A 251 22.68 19.57 -14.28
C ARG A 251 23.61 19.64 -15.49
N ASP A 252 23.21 19.06 -16.61
CA ASP A 252 24.01 19.08 -17.84
C ASP A 252 24.24 20.51 -18.34
N ARG A 253 23.20 21.35 -18.30
CA ARG A 253 23.31 22.78 -18.66
C ARG A 253 24.22 23.56 -17.73
N ALA A 254 24.23 23.24 -16.43
CA ALA A 254 25.13 23.88 -15.48
C ALA A 254 26.59 23.47 -15.74
N SER A 255 26.85 22.18 -15.99
CA SER A 255 28.20 21.67 -16.26
C SER A 255 28.79 22.17 -17.59
N GLY A 256 27.97 22.32 -18.63
CA GLY A 256 28.42 22.84 -19.92
C GLY A 256 28.74 24.35 -19.92
N LEU A 257 28.42 25.07 -18.85
CA LEU A 257 28.73 26.49 -18.71
C LEU A 257 30.12 26.76 -18.12
N GLU A 258 30.79 25.75 -17.55
CA GLU A 258 32.07 25.93 -16.85
C GLU A 258 33.31 25.81 -17.75
N ASP A 259 33.16 25.32 -18.99
CA ASP A 259 34.30 25.02 -19.89
C ASP A 259 34.60 26.10 -20.95
N HIS A 260 33.83 27.19 -21.02
CA HIS A 260 34.14 28.33 -21.88
C HIS A 260 34.62 29.53 -21.05
N ASN A 261 35.92 29.53 -20.75
CA ASN A 261 36.71 30.75 -20.59
C ASN A 261 36.72 31.49 -21.94
N ASP A 262 35.74 32.33 -22.20
CA ASP A 262 35.85 33.35 -23.24
C ASP A 262 35.30 34.70 -22.75
N ASP A 263 36.22 35.64 -22.74
CA ASP A 263 36.24 36.97 -22.14
C ASP A 263 35.32 38.00 -22.84
N ASP A 264 34.28 37.58 -23.57
CA ASP A 264 33.55 38.53 -24.42
C ASP A 264 32.06 38.22 -24.60
N LEU A 265 31.23 39.24 -24.34
CA LEU A 265 29.82 39.38 -24.75
C LEU A 265 28.70 38.64 -23.99
N THR A 266 28.70 38.62 -22.65
CA THR A 266 27.46 38.36 -21.87
C THR A 266 26.62 39.63 -21.64
N SER A 267 26.15 40.28 -22.71
CA SER A 267 25.32 41.52 -22.60
C SER A 267 23.89 41.39 -23.14
N SER A 268 23.45 40.26 -23.69
CA SER A 268 22.17 40.25 -24.42
C SER A 268 21.04 39.42 -23.81
N ASN A 269 21.32 38.45 -22.93
CA ASN A 269 20.28 37.67 -22.24
C ASN A 269 20.08 38.05 -20.76
N SER A 270 20.94 38.91 -20.20
CA SER A 270 20.82 39.42 -18.82
C SER A 270 19.71 40.47 -18.65
N THR A 271 19.12 40.98 -19.73
CA THR A 271 18.24 42.16 -19.67
C THR A 271 16.83 41.82 -19.21
N VAL A 272 16.37 40.58 -19.39
CA VAL A 272 15.04 40.14 -18.92
C VAL A 272 15.04 39.89 -17.40
N PHE A 273 16.15 39.42 -16.83
CA PHE A 273 16.27 39.16 -15.39
C PHE A 273 16.59 40.39 -14.53
N ARG A 274 16.94 41.54 -15.13
CA ARG A 274 17.23 42.79 -14.40
C ARG A 274 16.02 43.72 -14.23
N LEU A 275 14.83 43.33 -14.67
CA LEU A 275 13.64 44.21 -14.65
C LEU A 275 13.00 44.38 -13.26
N PHE A 276 13.27 43.50 -12.29
CA PHE A 276 12.84 43.69 -10.91
C PHE A 276 13.97 44.28 -10.07
N LYS A 277 14.19 45.59 -10.22
CA LYS A 277 15.14 46.37 -9.41
C LYS A 277 14.86 46.30 -7.90
N TYR A 278 13.68 45.83 -7.50
CA TYR A 278 13.30 45.52 -6.13
C TYR A 278 12.87 44.05 -6.06
N LYS A 279 13.68 43.22 -5.38
CA LYS A 279 13.28 41.85 -5.07
C LYS A 279 12.08 41.91 -4.13
N VAL A 280 10.96 41.33 -4.55
CA VAL A 280 9.80 41.14 -3.67
C VAL A 280 10.24 40.26 -2.48
N PRO A 281 9.99 40.67 -1.22
CA PRO A 281 10.33 39.86 -0.05
C PRO A 281 9.72 38.46 -0.13
N LEU A 282 10.40 37.47 0.44
CA LEU A 282 9.99 36.06 0.35
C LEU A 282 8.61 35.82 0.96
N GLU A 283 8.30 36.53 2.05
CA GLU A 283 7.03 36.48 2.76
C GLU A 283 5.88 36.93 1.85
N ILE A 284 6.10 37.99 1.07
CA ILE A 284 5.11 38.49 0.10
C ILE A 284 4.91 37.48 -1.03
N LYS A 285 5.97 36.79 -1.46
CA LYS A 285 5.85 35.72 -2.47
C LYS A 285 5.04 34.54 -1.95
N TYR A 286 5.24 34.12 -0.70
CA TYR A 286 4.41 33.09 -0.08
C TYR A 286 2.94 33.51 0.00
N LEU A 287 2.68 34.76 0.41
CA LEU A 287 1.32 35.30 0.42
C LEU A 287 0.67 35.31 -0.97
N ILE A 288 1.42 35.68 -2.02
CA ILE A 288 0.92 35.60 -3.40
C ILE A 288 0.66 34.15 -3.79
N ALA A 289 1.59 33.24 -3.49
CA ALA A 289 1.48 31.82 -3.82
C ALA A 289 0.25 31.15 -3.18
N ASP A 290 -0.18 31.58 -1.99
CA ASP A 290 -1.41 31.09 -1.36
C ASP A 290 -2.69 31.46 -2.12
N HIS A 291 -2.61 32.41 -3.06
CA HIS A 291 -3.70 32.81 -3.94
C HIS A 291 -3.55 32.33 -5.39
N LEU A 292 -2.48 31.57 -5.68
CA LEU A 292 -2.20 31.03 -7.00
C LEU A 292 -2.37 29.51 -7.03
N SER A 293 -2.60 28.96 -8.22
CA SER A 293 -2.39 27.54 -8.47
C SER A 293 -0.91 27.19 -8.26
N LEU A 294 -0.59 25.92 -8.00
CA LEU A 294 0.80 25.45 -7.91
C LEU A 294 1.53 25.63 -9.24
N ALA A 295 0.82 25.41 -10.36
CA ALA A 295 1.37 25.66 -11.69
C ALA A 295 1.73 27.13 -11.92
N ASP A 296 0.87 28.06 -11.51
CA ASP A 296 1.12 29.50 -11.64
C ASP A 296 2.16 29.99 -10.64
N THR A 297 2.18 29.45 -9.43
CA THR A 297 3.24 29.69 -8.42
C THR A 297 4.59 29.31 -9.00
N ARG A 298 4.71 28.14 -9.63
CA ARG A 298 5.95 27.69 -10.27
C ARG A 298 6.37 28.61 -11.41
N ARG A 299 5.45 28.99 -12.30
CA ARG A 299 5.72 29.94 -13.40
C ARG A 299 6.16 31.31 -12.88
N MET A 300 5.50 31.80 -11.84
CA MET A 300 5.86 33.05 -11.17
C MET A 300 7.30 33.00 -10.67
N LEU A 301 7.67 31.95 -9.91
CA LEU A 301 9.02 31.78 -9.39
C LEU A 301 10.07 31.69 -10.50
N MET A 302 9.78 30.94 -11.57
CA MET A 302 10.64 30.87 -12.77
C MET A 302 10.83 32.24 -13.43
N ALA A 303 9.75 33.03 -13.55
CA ALA A 303 9.82 34.38 -14.13
C ALA A 303 10.65 35.35 -13.28
N PHE A 304 10.67 35.16 -11.95
CA PHE A 304 11.50 35.94 -11.04
C PHE A 304 12.92 35.39 -10.87
N GLY A 305 13.23 34.20 -11.39
CA GLY A 305 14.50 33.53 -11.12
C GLY A 305 14.67 33.14 -9.65
N ASP A 306 13.56 32.89 -8.95
CA ASP A 306 13.52 32.51 -7.54
C ASP A 306 13.07 31.05 -7.39
N THR A 307 13.27 30.49 -6.19
CA THR A 307 12.76 29.18 -5.80
C THR A 307 12.20 29.24 -4.38
N PHE A 308 11.24 28.36 -4.08
CA PHE A 308 10.81 28.11 -2.72
C PHE A 308 11.52 26.90 -2.13
N ASP A 309 11.53 26.84 -0.80
CA ASP A 309 12.01 25.68 -0.07
C ASP A 309 11.27 24.39 -0.48
N VAL A 310 11.98 23.28 -0.51
CA VAL A 310 11.44 21.96 -0.89
C VAL A 310 10.24 21.56 -0.03
N ASN A 311 10.24 21.96 1.25
CA ASN A 311 9.13 21.66 2.15
C ASN A 311 7.83 22.35 1.72
N PHE A 312 7.89 23.56 1.13
CA PHE A 312 6.68 24.21 0.60
C PHE A 312 5.98 23.32 -0.42
N TRP A 313 6.73 22.76 -1.37
CA TRP A 313 6.19 21.90 -2.41
C TRP A 313 5.74 20.54 -1.87
N LYS A 314 6.55 19.92 -1.01
CA LYS A 314 6.20 18.64 -0.37
C LYS A 314 4.89 18.71 0.40
N TRP A 315 4.66 19.80 1.13
CA TRP A 315 3.43 20.00 1.91
C TRP A 315 2.17 20.17 1.04
N ARG A 316 2.34 20.46 -0.25
CA ARG A 316 1.23 20.57 -1.21
C ARG A 316 1.00 19.29 -2.02
N VAL A 317 1.90 18.31 -1.91
CA VAL A 317 1.68 16.97 -2.46
C VAL A 317 0.80 16.18 -1.49
N PRO A 318 -0.36 15.67 -1.93
CA PRO A 318 -1.24 14.85 -1.11
C PRO A 318 -0.50 13.66 -0.52
N SER A 319 -0.69 13.39 0.77
CA SER A 319 0.04 12.35 1.50
C SER A 319 -0.13 10.96 0.89
N GLU A 320 -1.27 10.71 0.25
CA GLU A 320 -1.59 9.46 -0.44
C GLU A 320 -0.77 9.20 -1.70
N LEU A 321 -0.04 10.20 -2.22
CA LEU A 321 0.86 10.10 -3.36
C LEU A 321 2.33 10.07 -2.93
N LEU A 322 2.62 10.25 -1.64
CA LEU A 322 4.00 10.32 -1.16
C LEU A 322 4.69 8.95 -1.11
N PHE A 323 3.97 7.85 -1.35
CA PHE A 323 4.53 6.49 -1.32
C PHE A 323 5.55 6.31 -2.46
N GLU A 324 5.16 6.65 -3.69
CA GLU A 324 5.97 6.51 -4.89
C GLU A 324 7.24 7.35 -4.84
N PHE A 325 7.14 8.56 -4.28
CA PHE A 325 8.24 9.51 -4.31
C PHE A 325 9.27 9.31 -3.17
N LYS A 326 9.00 8.43 -2.20
CA LYS A 326 9.84 8.28 -1.00
C LYS A 326 10.88 7.16 -1.09
N ASP A 327 10.62 6.10 -1.84
CA ASP A 327 11.54 4.97 -1.92
C ASP A 327 12.76 5.30 -2.80
N ASP A 328 12.58 6.06 -3.89
CA ASP A 328 13.68 6.56 -4.73
C ASP A 328 14.66 7.50 -4.00
N LEU A 329 14.19 8.16 -2.93
CA LEU A 329 15.01 9.06 -2.11
C LEU A 329 15.85 8.34 -1.05
N LYS A 330 15.47 7.13 -0.63
CA LYS A 330 16.19 6.39 0.42
C LYS A 330 17.41 5.67 -0.11
N ASP A 331 17.35 5.16 -1.34
CA ASP A 331 18.46 4.43 -1.98
C ASP A 331 19.68 5.30 -2.28
N SER A 332 19.55 6.63 -2.17
CA SER A 332 20.68 7.56 -2.29
C SER A 332 21.40 7.83 -0.97
N SER A 333 20.82 7.45 0.18
CA SER A 333 21.34 7.78 1.52
C SER A 333 22.11 6.64 2.20
N SER A 334 22.10 5.44 1.64
CA SER A 334 22.69 4.22 2.23
C SER A 334 24.13 3.92 1.76
N SER A 335 24.72 4.75 0.91
CA SER A 335 26.17 4.67 0.62
C SER A 335 26.96 5.31 1.76
N SER A 336 27.21 4.52 2.81
CA SER A 336 27.95 4.87 4.03
C SER A 336 29.47 5.03 3.83
N ASP A 337 29.94 5.31 2.61
CA ASP A 337 31.33 5.68 2.39
C ASP A 337 31.44 7.20 2.57
N GLY A 338 31.77 7.57 3.81
CA GLY A 338 31.69 8.91 4.39
C GLY A 338 32.70 9.92 3.83
N ASN A 339 32.76 10.07 2.51
CA ASN A 339 33.56 11.10 1.88
C ASN A 339 32.98 11.49 0.53
N ASP A 340 31.87 12.24 0.51
CA ASP A 340 31.54 13.02 -0.67
C ASP A 340 30.52 14.13 -0.37
N SER A 341 30.92 15.35 -0.72
CA SER A 341 30.10 16.53 -0.95
C SER A 341 29.17 16.39 -2.18
N ASN A 342 28.69 15.18 -2.47
CA ASN A 342 27.85 14.90 -3.62
C ASN A 342 26.40 15.20 -3.27
N GLY A 343 25.91 16.29 -3.88
CA GLY A 343 24.54 16.77 -3.76
C GLY A 343 23.54 15.63 -3.85
N GLY A 344 22.80 15.44 -2.75
CA GLY A 344 21.68 14.51 -2.73
C GLY A 344 20.83 14.75 -3.97
N LYS A 345 20.46 13.67 -4.67
CA LYS A 345 19.67 13.72 -5.90
C LYS A 345 18.55 14.75 -5.69
N MET A 346 18.65 15.88 -6.37
CA MET A 346 17.56 16.85 -6.37
C MET A 346 16.38 16.14 -7.02
N PHE A 347 15.25 16.10 -6.34
CA PHE A 347 13.99 15.69 -6.92
C PHE A 347 13.18 16.95 -7.18
N ALA A 348 12.64 17.12 -8.39
CA ALA A 348 11.94 18.34 -8.80
C ALA A 348 10.54 18.43 -8.17
N TRP A 349 10.49 18.63 -6.85
CA TRP A 349 9.25 18.73 -6.08
C TRP A 349 8.32 19.85 -6.56
N ASP A 350 8.89 20.94 -7.07
CA ASP A 350 8.14 22.04 -7.68
C ASP A 350 7.37 21.58 -8.93
N TYR A 351 8.03 20.80 -9.79
CA TYR A 351 7.41 20.22 -10.97
C TYR A 351 6.32 19.23 -10.60
N VAL A 352 6.61 18.28 -9.71
CA VAL A 352 5.66 17.23 -9.29
C VAL A 352 4.41 17.86 -8.67
N ALA A 353 4.56 18.80 -7.75
CA ALA A 353 3.43 19.46 -7.11
C ALA A 353 2.55 20.21 -8.13
N ALA A 354 3.18 20.95 -9.07
CA ALA A 354 2.45 21.65 -10.13
C ALA A 354 1.73 20.70 -11.09
N GLU A 355 2.35 19.58 -11.46
CA GLU A 355 1.78 18.62 -12.39
C GLU A 355 0.68 17.76 -11.77
N ILE A 356 0.76 17.46 -10.48
CA ILE A 356 -0.31 16.80 -9.72
C ILE A 356 -1.61 17.59 -9.84
N GLU A 357 -1.54 18.90 -9.61
CA GLU A 357 -2.67 19.80 -9.74
C GLU A 357 -3.11 19.93 -11.21
N ARG A 358 -2.17 20.23 -12.11
CA ARG A 358 -2.46 20.49 -13.54
C ARG A 358 -3.10 19.30 -14.25
N ARG A 359 -2.63 18.08 -13.98
CA ARG A 359 -3.16 16.85 -14.60
C ARG A 359 -4.38 16.30 -13.87
N GLY A 360 -4.77 16.91 -12.74
CA GLY A 360 -5.85 16.41 -11.90
C GLY A 360 -5.57 14.99 -11.40
N VAL A 361 -4.34 14.70 -10.98
CA VAL A 361 -3.86 13.36 -10.61
C VAL A 361 -4.75 12.70 -9.56
N LEU A 362 -5.31 13.48 -8.63
CA LEU A 362 -6.23 12.98 -7.60
C LEU A 362 -7.54 12.40 -8.13
N SER A 363 -7.85 12.65 -9.40
CA SER A 363 -9.01 12.08 -10.09
C SER A 363 -8.70 10.78 -10.83
N TRP A 364 -7.42 10.38 -10.89
CA TRP A 364 -7.00 9.17 -11.57
C TRP A 364 -7.55 7.91 -10.88
N PRO A 365 -7.96 6.89 -11.66
CA PRO A 365 -8.45 5.62 -11.16
C PRO A 365 -7.64 4.97 -10.05
N GLY A 366 -6.32 4.81 -10.25
CA GLY A 366 -5.43 4.18 -9.26
C GLY A 366 -5.38 4.96 -7.95
N VAL A 367 -5.30 6.28 -8.04
CA VAL A 367 -5.30 7.18 -6.88
C VAL A 367 -6.63 7.12 -6.13
N LYS A 368 -7.76 7.07 -6.83
CA LYS A 368 -9.08 6.91 -6.21
C LYS A 368 -9.18 5.58 -5.46
N ASN A 369 -8.74 4.47 -6.05
CA ASN A 369 -8.76 3.18 -5.38
C ASN A 369 -7.87 3.18 -4.13
N ARG A 370 -6.63 3.68 -4.24
CA ARG A 370 -5.76 3.83 -3.08
C ARG A 370 -6.41 4.68 -2.00
N ARG A 371 -6.92 5.87 -2.32
CA ARG A 371 -7.57 6.75 -1.34
C ARG A 371 -8.72 6.05 -0.63
N ARG A 372 -9.54 5.29 -1.36
CA ARG A 372 -10.60 4.46 -0.76
C ARG A 372 -10.01 3.49 0.27
N ILE A 373 -8.96 2.74 -0.09
CA ILE A 373 -8.34 1.77 0.81
C ILE A 373 -7.66 2.45 2.00
N LEU A 374 -6.99 3.59 1.80
CA LEU A 374 -6.39 4.37 2.90
C LEU A 374 -7.45 4.93 3.85
N ASN A 375 -8.59 5.37 3.33
CA ASN A 375 -9.72 5.77 4.18
C ASN A 375 -10.25 4.61 5.02
N MET A 376 -10.18 3.38 4.50
CA MET A 376 -10.47 2.17 5.28
C MET A 376 -9.31 1.86 6.26
N LEU A 377 -8.07 2.10 5.89
CA LEU A 377 -6.92 1.78 6.73
C LEU A 377 -6.74 2.75 7.91
N ASN A 378 -7.07 4.03 7.76
CA ASN A 378 -6.80 5.06 8.76
C ASN A 378 -7.40 4.74 10.15
N PRO A 379 -8.69 4.34 10.28
CA PRO A 379 -9.25 3.95 11.58
C PRO A 379 -8.53 2.74 12.21
N VAL A 380 -8.06 1.80 11.39
CA VAL A 380 -7.29 0.62 11.84
C VAL A 380 -5.94 1.08 12.39
N VAL A 381 -5.26 1.97 11.67
CA VAL A 381 -3.96 2.52 12.08
C VAL A 381 -4.08 3.30 13.38
N GLU A 382 -5.08 4.19 13.49
CA GLU A 382 -5.34 4.97 14.70
C GLU A 382 -5.62 4.06 15.91
N SER A 383 -6.44 3.02 15.74
CA SER A 383 -6.74 2.04 16.78
C SER A 383 -5.48 1.30 17.26
N VAL A 384 -4.67 0.80 16.32
CA VAL A 384 -3.44 0.05 16.65
C VAL A 384 -2.39 0.96 17.31
N LEU A 385 -2.15 2.16 16.78
CA LEU A 385 -1.19 3.09 17.37
C LEU A 385 -1.65 3.63 18.73
N GLY A 386 -2.96 3.81 18.91
CA GLY A 386 -3.55 4.15 20.21
C GLY A 386 -3.27 3.06 21.26
N ALA A 387 -3.50 1.79 20.93
CA ALA A 387 -3.20 0.67 21.81
C ALA A 387 -1.70 0.58 22.18
N VAL A 388 -0.81 0.83 21.21
CA VAL A 388 0.65 0.85 21.45
C VAL A 388 1.06 2.00 22.38
N SER A 389 0.37 3.14 22.33
CA SER A 389 0.71 4.28 23.18
C SER A 389 0.34 4.03 24.64
N VAL A 390 -0.81 3.39 24.89
CA VAL A 390 -1.28 3.05 26.25
C VAL A 390 -0.35 2.05 26.95
N GLU A 391 0.19 1.07 26.23
CA GLU A 391 1.12 0.09 26.80
C GLU A 391 2.49 0.68 27.18
N ASN A 392 2.86 1.82 26.61
CA ASN A 392 4.15 2.48 26.88
C ASN A 392 4.04 3.59 27.93
N GLU A 393 2.85 3.89 28.47
CA GLU A 393 2.75 4.76 29.63
C GLU A 393 3.36 4.02 30.83
N PRO A 394 4.42 4.57 31.46
CA PRO A 394 4.98 3.95 32.65
C PRO A 394 3.87 3.87 33.69
N GLU A 395 3.64 2.69 34.28
CA GLU A 395 2.81 2.56 35.46
C GLU A 395 3.28 3.63 36.46
N VAL A 396 2.48 4.68 36.60
CA VAL A 396 2.69 5.68 37.64
C VAL A 396 2.33 4.93 38.91
N ASP A 397 3.37 4.38 39.53
CA ASP A 397 3.32 3.69 40.81
C ASP A 397 2.63 4.65 41.80
N ASP A 398 1.36 4.42 42.08
CA ASP A 398 0.52 5.22 42.98
C ASP A 398 0.94 4.93 44.43
N GLN A 399 2.19 5.27 44.72
CA GLN A 399 2.80 5.24 46.05
C GLN A 399 2.88 6.66 46.61
N SER A 400 1.75 7.34 46.73
CA SER A 400 1.63 8.41 47.74
C SER A 400 0.18 8.81 47.95
N HIS A 401 -0.50 8.15 48.89
CA HIS A 401 -1.28 8.84 49.93
C HIS A 401 -1.68 7.83 51.01
N GLU A 402 -0.72 7.47 51.89
CA GLU A 402 -1.09 7.13 53.26
C GLU A 402 -1.66 8.40 53.93
N PRO A 403 -2.88 8.38 54.47
CA PRO A 403 -3.34 9.48 55.31
C PRO A 403 -2.63 9.39 56.66
N LEU A 404 -1.69 10.30 56.88
CA LEU A 404 -1.05 10.58 58.16
C LEU A 404 -2.11 11.03 59.19
N TYR A 405 -2.71 10.06 59.87
CA TYR A 405 -3.41 10.29 61.14
C TYR A 405 -2.38 10.39 62.26
N HIS A 406 -1.99 11.61 62.64
CA HIS A 406 -1.38 11.86 63.94
C HIS A 406 -2.08 13.00 64.69
N MET A 407 -2.89 12.55 65.65
CA MET A 407 -3.13 13.05 67.01
C MET A 407 -2.79 14.50 67.35
N LEU A 408 -3.83 15.24 67.71
CA LEU A 408 -3.79 16.34 68.68
C LEU A 408 -3.53 15.80 70.10
N PRO A 409 -2.92 16.58 71.00
CA PRO A 409 -3.32 16.62 72.40
C PRO A 409 -4.60 17.42 72.62
#